data_AF-G7ZI36-F1
#
_entry.id   AF-G7ZI36-F1
#
_cell.length_a   1.000
_cell.length_b   1.000
_cell.length_c   1.000
_cell.angle_alpha   90.00
_cell.angle_beta   90.00
_cell.angle_gamma   90.00
#
_symmetry.space_group_name_H-M   'P 1'
#
loop_
_entity.id
_entity.type
_entity.pdbx_description
1 polymer ?
#
loop_
_entity_poly.entity_id
_entity_poly.type
_entity_poly.pdbx_seq_one_letter_code
_entity_poly.pdbx_strand_id
1 'polypeptide(L)'
;MLAPDQDKTTEALRSSSSSAATITVYAGAVRYAVVPLLPASVPEWFLPVKESIATAATNATHWMDELCIDVTSFIPRSVIDYAATFDDVADQMNNLQTEIEMSSGAATPDQRQRAIDALNGLKAGADRANHDVAAVDARLLSLTKLVQSDHDAMATASVLVAQNIPDGAVISKTMTVDLGNDFLDIVPNGPCMVSVNIRSNVMIKLTETAGAHPELLPYVVTRQLLDNAVADNAKAGIALSNVRATWALMEGLIHDTINDLSAASDTDVLPILRQAEFAAARDVWERLSAVAQSLTESD
;
A
#
# COMPACT_ATOMS: atom_id res chain seq x y z
N MET A 1 25.56 11.76 -0.03
CA MET A 1 24.25 12.06 -0.65
C MET A 1 23.08 12.03 0.34
N LEU A 2 22.25 13.08 0.38
CA LEU A 2 20.95 13.14 1.07
C LEU A 2 19.79 12.64 0.18
N ALA A 3 19.91 11.41 -0.31
CA ALA A 3 18.85 10.76 -1.06
C ALA A 3 18.90 9.24 -0.84
N PRO A 4 17.77 8.54 -0.98
CA PRO A 4 17.73 7.09 -0.87
C PRO A 4 18.29 6.43 -2.13
N ASP A 5 18.35 5.10 -2.11
CA ASP A 5 18.60 4.30 -3.30
C ASP A 5 17.40 4.41 -4.26
N GLN A 6 17.62 5.05 -5.41
CA GLN A 6 16.57 5.37 -6.38
C GLN A 6 15.82 4.13 -6.87
N ASP A 7 16.53 3.04 -7.14
CA ASP A 7 15.94 1.84 -7.74
C ASP A 7 15.08 1.10 -6.72
N LYS A 8 15.58 0.95 -5.48
CA LYS A 8 14.81 0.35 -4.38
C LYS A 8 13.56 1.16 -4.02
N THR A 9 13.67 2.49 -3.97
CA THR A 9 12.50 3.34 -3.68
C THR A 9 11.50 3.31 -4.84
N THR A 10 11.96 3.29 -6.10
CA THR A 10 11.10 3.11 -7.27
C THR A 10 10.35 1.78 -7.23
N GLU A 11 11.05 0.68 -6.92
CA GLU A 11 10.46 -0.63 -6.76
C GLU A 11 9.43 -0.65 -5.63
N ALA A 12 9.73 -0.03 -4.48
CA ALA A 12 8.80 0.05 -3.36
C ALA A 12 7.51 0.81 -3.72
N LEU A 13 7.61 1.95 -4.40
CA LEU A 13 6.46 2.73 -4.85
C LEU A 13 5.57 1.94 -5.83
N ARG A 14 6.18 1.30 -6.83
CA ARG A 14 5.45 0.47 -7.81
C ARG A 14 4.83 -0.77 -7.16
N SER A 15 5.54 -1.40 -6.22
CA SER A 15 5.04 -2.55 -5.48
C SER A 15 3.85 -2.17 -4.60
N SER A 16 3.87 -0.98 -4.00
CA SER A 16 2.75 -0.45 -3.21
C SER A 16 1.49 -0.28 -4.07
N SER A 17 1.62 0.38 -5.23
CA SER A 17 0.50 0.60 -6.16
C SER A 17 -0.05 -0.71 -6.75
N SER A 18 0.82 -1.61 -7.22
CA SER A 18 0.39 -2.91 -7.78
C SER A 18 -0.24 -3.83 -6.73
N SER A 19 0.24 -3.79 -5.48
CA SER A 19 -0.40 -4.51 -4.37
C SER A 19 -1.79 -3.95 -4.08
N ALA A 20 -1.97 -2.62 -4.13
CA ALA A 20 -3.28 -2.02 -3.96
C ALA A 20 -4.27 -2.50 -5.03
N ALA A 21 -3.87 -2.52 -6.31
CA ALA A 21 -4.69 -3.05 -7.38
C ALA A 21 -5.11 -4.51 -7.13
N THR A 22 -4.19 -5.34 -6.62
CA THR A 22 -4.48 -6.75 -6.29
C THR A 22 -5.51 -6.89 -5.18
N ILE A 23 -5.39 -6.12 -4.10
CA ILE A 23 -6.38 -6.11 -3.01
C ILE A 23 -7.73 -5.58 -3.52
N THR A 24 -7.73 -4.57 -4.39
CA THR A 24 -8.94 -4.02 -5.01
C THR A 24 -9.69 -5.07 -5.83
N VAL A 25 -9.00 -5.94 -6.57
CA VAL A 25 -9.63 -7.05 -7.29
C VAL A 25 -10.39 -7.96 -6.35
N TYR A 26 -9.77 -8.40 -5.25
CA TYR A 26 -10.44 -9.20 -4.22
C TYR A 26 -11.65 -8.47 -3.63
N ALA A 27 -11.46 -7.21 -3.21
CA ALA A 27 -12.49 -6.44 -2.56
C ALA A 27 -13.70 -6.21 -3.50
N GLY A 28 -13.43 -5.89 -4.76
CA GLY A 28 -14.42 -5.76 -5.80
C GLY A 28 -15.13 -7.09 -6.10
N ALA A 29 -14.43 -8.22 -6.10
CA ALA A 29 -15.03 -9.54 -6.27
C ALA A 29 -16.01 -9.86 -5.13
N VAL A 30 -15.63 -9.60 -3.88
CA VAL A 30 -16.54 -9.79 -2.73
C VAL A 30 -17.75 -8.86 -2.86
N ARG A 31 -17.52 -7.56 -3.11
CA ARG A 31 -18.58 -6.55 -3.16
C ARG A 31 -19.55 -6.73 -4.33
N TYR A 32 -19.03 -7.00 -5.53
CA TYR A 32 -19.80 -6.94 -6.77
C TYR A 32 -20.12 -8.32 -7.37
N ALA A 33 -19.37 -9.37 -7.04
CA ALA A 33 -19.64 -10.72 -7.54
C ALA A 33 -20.25 -11.64 -6.47
N VAL A 34 -19.78 -11.59 -5.22
CA VAL A 34 -20.30 -12.46 -4.15
C VAL A 34 -21.62 -11.96 -3.57
N VAL A 35 -21.68 -10.69 -3.14
CA VAL A 35 -22.89 -10.16 -2.46
C VAL A 35 -24.16 -10.37 -3.30
N PRO A 36 -24.16 -10.16 -4.64
CA PRO A 36 -25.34 -10.45 -5.46
C PRO A 36 -25.74 -11.93 -5.54
N LEU A 37 -24.84 -12.87 -5.21
CA LEU A 37 -25.14 -14.30 -5.16
C LEU A 37 -25.82 -14.73 -3.86
N LEU A 38 -25.83 -13.88 -2.81
CA LEU A 38 -26.46 -14.21 -1.54
C LEU A 38 -27.98 -14.34 -1.73
N PRO A 39 -28.58 -15.51 -1.47
CA PRO A 39 -30.02 -15.67 -1.56
C PRO A 39 -30.74 -14.78 -0.54
N ALA A 40 -31.92 -14.28 -0.92
CA ALA A 40 -32.77 -13.49 -0.04
C ALA A 40 -33.15 -14.28 1.23
N SER A 41 -33.54 -15.54 1.05
CA SER A 41 -33.78 -16.52 2.11
C SER A 41 -32.75 -17.63 2.05
N VAL A 42 -32.14 -17.95 3.20
CA VAL A 42 -31.25 -19.09 3.39
C VAL A 42 -31.77 -19.95 4.55
N PRO A 43 -31.41 -21.24 4.62
CA PRO A 43 -31.71 -22.06 5.79
C PRO A 43 -31.14 -21.44 7.07
N GLU A 44 -31.79 -21.66 8.21
CA GLU A 44 -31.38 -21.10 9.51
C GLU A 44 -29.92 -21.45 9.86
N TRP A 45 -29.51 -22.69 9.58
CA TRP A 45 -28.14 -23.15 9.83
C TRP A 45 -27.08 -22.37 9.03
N PHE A 46 -27.44 -21.72 7.92
CA PHE A 46 -26.53 -20.97 7.05
C PHE A 46 -26.44 -19.48 7.44
N LEU A 47 -27.29 -18.98 8.35
CA LEU A 47 -27.27 -17.58 8.76
C LEU A 47 -25.89 -17.10 9.25
N PRO A 48 -25.13 -17.86 10.06
CA PRO A 48 -23.79 -17.44 10.48
C PRO A 48 -22.80 -17.31 9.31
N VAL A 49 -22.95 -18.12 8.26
CA VAL A 49 -22.12 -18.05 7.05
C VAL A 49 -22.45 -16.79 6.27
N LYS A 50 -23.74 -16.49 6.09
CA LYS A 50 -24.22 -15.27 5.45
C LYS A 50 -23.73 -14.01 6.18
N GLU A 51 -23.76 -14.00 7.52
CA GLU A 51 -23.22 -12.91 8.33
C GLU A 51 -21.72 -12.72 8.11
N SER A 52 -20.95 -13.81 8.09
CA SER A 52 -19.51 -13.76 7.84
C SER A 52 -19.18 -13.24 6.44
N ILE A 53 -19.95 -13.60 5.41
CA ILE A 53 -19.81 -13.04 4.05
C ILE A 53 -20.12 -11.54 4.05
N ALA A 54 -21.16 -11.11 4.80
CA ALA A 54 -21.49 -9.69 4.92
C ALA A 54 -20.37 -8.89 5.61
N THR A 55 -19.76 -9.43 6.67
CA THR A 55 -18.59 -8.83 7.31
C THR A 55 -17.42 -8.67 6.35
N ALA A 56 -17.09 -9.72 5.58
CA ALA A 56 -16.06 -9.64 4.55
C ALA A 56 -16.36 -8.56 3.50
N ALA A 57 -17.63 -8.42 3.10
CA ALA A 57 -18.06 -7.37 2.18
C ALA A 57 -17.93 -5.96 2.77
N THR A 58 -18.19 -5.78 4.07
CA THR A 58 -17.95 -4.52 4.77
C THR A 58 -16.45 -4.18 4.78
N ASN A 59 -15.59 -5.14 5.10
CA ASN A 59 -14.14 -4.95 5.10
C ASN A 59 -13.60 -4.63 3.69
N ALA A 60 -14.11 -5.31 2.67
CA ALA A 60 -13.83 -5.01 1.26
C ALA A 60 -14.27 -3.60 0.87
N THR A 61 -15.41 -3.13 1.38
CA THR A 61 -15.89 -1.76 1.13
C THR A 61 -14.98 -0.73 1.77
N HIS A 62 -14.54 -0.95 3.01
CA HIS A 62 -13.59 -0.05 3.68
C HIS A 62 -12.23 0.03 2.95
N TRP A 63 -11.76 -1.07 2.35
CA TRP A 63 -10.61 -1.02 1.46
C TRP A 63 -10.85 -0.09 0.27
N MET A 64 -11.90 -0.33 -0.51
CA MET A 64 -12.14 0.39 -1.77
C MET A 64 -12.46 1.87 -1.56
N ASP A 65 -13.28 2.18 -0.56
CA ASP A 65 -13.83 3.53 -0.39
C ASP A 65 -12.91 4.45 0.43
N GLU A 66 -11.93 3.90 1.16
CA GLU A 66 -11.03 4.67 2.02
C GLU A 66 -9.56 4.28 1.82
N LEU A 67 -9.17 3.08 2.26
CA LEU A 67 -7.74 2.77 2.43
C LEU A 67 -6.97 2.68 1.12
N CYS A 68 -7.61 2.19 0.05
CA CYS A 68 -6.96 2.14 -1.25
C CYS A 68 -6.56 3.53 -1.73
N ILE A 69 -7.45 4.52 -1.57
CA ILE A 69 -7.20 5.91 -1.99
C ILE A 69 -5.99 6.46 -1.23
N ASP A 70 -5.88 6.17 0.05
CA ASP A 70 -4.71 6.57 0.84
C ASP A 70 -3.43 5.90 0.33
N VAL A 71 -3.45 4.61 0.02
CA VAL A 71 -2.28 3.90 -0.52
C VAL A 71 -1.86 4.45 -1.89
N THR A 72 -2.81 4.74 -2.77
CA THR A 72 -2.53 5.09 -4.18
C THR A 72 -2.31 6.58 -4.40
N SER A 73 -2.89 7.44 -3.57
CA SER A 73 -2.79 8.89 -3.73
C SER A 73 -1.78 9.49 -2.77
N PHE A 74 -1.88 9.15 -1.49
CA PHE A 74 -1.13 9.85 -0.43
C PHE A 74 0.34 9.48 -0.40
N ILE A 75 0.67 8.20 -0.62
CA ILE A 75 2.06 7.74 -0.64
C ILE A 75 2.85 8.39 -1.79
N PRO A 76 2.41 8.33 -3.06
CA PRO A 76 3.10 9.06 -4.13
C PRO A 76 3.14 10.56 -3.86
N ARG A 77 2.06 11.14 -3.33
CA ARG A 77 2.01 12.58 -3.03
C ARG A 77 3.08 13.00 -2.02
N SER A 78 3.35 12.19 -0.99
CA SER A 78 4.41 12.47 -0.01
C SER A 78 5.79 12.60 -0.66
N VAL A 79 6.09 11.79 -1.68
CA VAL A 79 7.34 11.85 -2.44
C VAL A 79 7.39 13.12 -3.30
N ILE A 80 6.28 13.46 -3.96
CA ILE A 80 6.17 14.67 -4.79
C ILE A 80 6.38 15.93 -3.96
N ASP A 81 5.66 16.04 -2.83
CA ASP A 81 5.74 17.22 -1.96
C ASP A 81 7.12 17.33 -1.29
N TYR A 82 7.73 16.20 -0.91
CA TYR A 82 9.09 16.20 -0.37
C TYR A 82 10.13 16.60 -1.43
N ALA A 83 10.02 16.09 -2.66
CA ALA A 83 10.93 16.45 -3.74
C ALA A 83 10.91 17.96 -4.04
N ALA A 84 9.72 18.59 -4.03
CA ALA A 84 9.61 20.04 -4.16
C ALA A 84 10.29 20.78 -3.00
N THR A 85 10.12 20.30 -1.75
CA THR A 85 10.81 20.88 -0.60
C THR A 85 12.34 20.70 -0.70
N PHE A 86 12.79 19.56 -1.21
CA PHE A 86 14.20 19.26 -1.45
C PHE A 86 14.80 20.18 -2.49
N ASP A 87 14.08 20.44 -3.57
CA ASP A 87 14.44 21.36 -4.66
C ASP A 87 14.81 22.75 -4.12
N ASP A 88 13.89 23.35 -3.34
CA ASP A 88 14.05 24.66 -2.72
C ASP A 88 15.25 24.70 -1.77
N VAL A 89 15.47 23.64 -0.98
CA VAL A 89 16.58 23.57 -0.03
C VAL A 89 17.91 23.33 -0.76
N ALA A 90 17.93 22.54 -1.83
CA ALA A 90 19.12 22.33 -2.64
C ALA A 90 19.63 23.66 -3.23
N ASP A 91 18.73 24.52 -3.71
CA ASP A 91 19.09 25.86 -4.20
C ASP A 91 19.64 26.75 -3.08
N GLN A 92 19.02 26.75 -1.91
CA GLN A 92 19.53 27.47 -0.74
C GLN A 92 20.93 26.99 -0.35
N MET A 93 21.17 25.66 -0.37
CA MET A 93 22.44 25.05 0.01
C MET A 93 23.54 25.33 -1.00
N ASN A 94 23.25 25.31 -2.30
CA ASN A 94 24.22 25.63 -3.35
C ASN A 94 24.65 27.10 -3.27
N ASN A 95 23.70 28.01 -3.03
CA ASN A 95 24.00 29.42 -2.80
C ASN A 95 24.87 29.62 -1.55
N LEU A 96 24.51 28.94 -0.45
CA LEU A 96 25.25 29.01 0.81
C LEU A 96 26.69 28.49 0.66
N GLN A 97 26.88 27.37 -0.04
CA GLN A 97 28.22 26.84 -0.32
C GLN A 97 29.07 27.84 -1.12
N THR A 98 28.47 28.48 -2.13
CA THR A 98 29.14 29.52 -2.94
C THR A 98 29.55 30.72 -2.06
N GLU A 99 28.68 31.18 -1.16
CA GLU A 99 28.99 32.28 -0.24
C GLU A 99 30.15 31.94 0.72
N ILE A 100 30.20 30.70 1.24
CA ILE A 100 31.28 30.24 2.12
C ILE A 100 32.60 30.16 1.35
N GLU A 101 32.58 29.64 0.13
CA GLU A 101 33.76 29.57 -0.75
C GLU A 101 34.36 30.95 -1.03
N MET A 102 33.51 31.94 -1.32
CA MET A 102 33.93 33.33 -1.52
C MET A 102 34.49 33.98 -0.24
N SER A 103 34.14 33.45 0.94
CA SER A 103 34.54 33.94 2.26
C SER A 103 35.76 33.20 2.82
N SER A 104 36.70 32.80 1.96
CA SER A 104 37.91 32.01 2.28
C SER A 104 37.67 30.55 2.69
N GLY A 105 36.45 30.04 2.52
CA GLY A 105 36.08 28.64 2.80
C GLY A 105 35.70 28.35 4.25
N ALA A 106 35.76 29.33 5.14
CA ALA A 106 35.29 29.22 6.52
C ALA A 106 33.89 29.84 6.66
N ALA A 107 32.95 29.09 7.22
CA ALA A 107 31.58 29.55 7.41
C ALA A 107 31.46 30.47 8.64
N THR A 108 30.63 31.51 8.55
CA THR A 108 30.22 32.28 9.72
C THR A 108 29.19 31.51 10.57
N PRO A 109 29.00 31.89 11.84
CA PRO A 109 27.92 31.32 12.66
C PRO A 109 26.53 31.44 12.01
N ASP A 110 26.25 32.56 11.34
CA ASP A 110 24.98 32.77 10.64
C ASP A 110 24.85 31.88 9.39
N GLN A 111 25.94 31.65 8.66
CA GLN A 111 25.98 30.71 7.54
C GLN A 111 25.68 29.28 8.02
N ARG A 112 26.33 28.83 9.11
CA ARG A 112 26.04 27.52 9.72
C ARG A 112 24.59 27.42 10.17
N GLN A 113 24.06 28.46 10.83
CA GLN A 113 22.67 28.43 11.31
C GLN A 113 21.66 28.34 10.15
N ARG A 114 21.87 29.08 9.06
CA ARG A 114 21.02 28.96 7.85
C ARG A 114 21.04 27.55 7.27
N ALA A 115 22.19 26.87 7.25
CA ALA A 115 22.25 25.48 6.82
C ALA A 115 21.40 24.57 7.72
N ILE A 116 21.55 24.73 9.04
CA ILE A 116 20.79 23.94 10.02
C ILE A 116 19.29 24.20 9.88
N ASP A 117 18.86 25.45 9.70
CA ASP A 117 17.45 25.81 9.57
C ASP A 117 16.81 25.20 8.32
N ALA A 118 17.51 25.25 7.18
CA ALA A 118 17.03 24.64 5.94
C ALA A 118 16.99 23.11 6.02
N LEU A 119 17.98 22.47 6.66
CA LEU A 119 17.95 21.02 6.94
C LEU A 119 16.83 20.63 7.91
N ASN A 120 16.51 21.47 8.91
CA ASN A 120 15.35 21.26 9.77
C ASN A 120 14.04 21.32 8.99
N GLY A 121 13.95 22.16 7.95
CA GLY A 121 12.85 22.17 7.00
C GLY A 121 12.69 20.83 6.27
N LEU A 122 13.79 20.28 5.74
CA LEU A 122 13.79 18.94 5.14
C LEU A 122 13.42 17.86 6.15
N LYS A 123 13.95 17.94 7.37
CA LYS A 123 13.65 16.98 8.42
C LYS A 123 12.16 16.97 8.72
N ALA A 124 11.53 18.14 8.87
CA ALA A 124 10.10 18.24 9.13
C ALA A 124 9.25 17.65 7.99
N GLY A 125 9.70 17.79 6.73
CA GLY A 125 9.08 17.15 5.57
C GLY A 125 9.18 15.62 5.62
N ALA A 126 10.38 15.10 5.91
CA ALA A 126 10.62 13.65 6.05
C ALA A 126 9.83 13.05 7.23
N ASP A 127 9.84 13.73 8.39
CA ASP A 127 9.09 13.33 9.59
C ASP A 127 7.59 13.23 9.30
N ARG A 128 7.04 14.22 8.58
CA ARG A 128 5.65 14.21 8.16
C ARG A 128 5.37 13.01 7.26
N ALA A 129 6.16 12.84 6.19
CA ALA A 129 5.97 11.74 5.24
C ALA A 129 6.08 10.36 5.91
N ASN A 130 7.04 10.18 6.83
CA ASN A 130 7.20 8.93 7.58
C ASN A 130 6.00 8.63 8.48
N HIS A 131 5.55 9.63 9.25
CA HIS A 131 4.38 9.50 10.12
C HIS A 131 3.13 9.11 9.32
N ASP A 132 2.96 9.79 8.20
CA ASP A 132 1.85 9.66 7.28
C ASP A 132 1.82 8.28 6.62
N VAL A 133 2.95 7.80 6.10
CA VAL A 133 3.07 6.43 5.58
C VAL A 133 2.87 5.39 6.69
N ALA A 134 3.37 5.64 7.91
CA ALA A 134 3.16 4.73 9.04
C ALA A 134 1.68 4.62 9.45
N ALA A 135 0.91 5.70 9.33
CA ALA A 135 -0.53 5.67 9.58
C ALA A 135 -1.28 4.81 8.55
N VAL A 136 -0.90 4.90 7.27
CA VAL A 136 -1.46 4.04 6.20
C VAL A 136 -1.07 2.57 6.42
N ASP A 137 0.19 2.29 6.74
CA ASP A 137 0.70 0.95 7.06
C ASP A 137 -0.06 0.30 8.24
N ALA A 138 -0.30 1.07 9.32
CA ALA A 138 -1.07 0.59 10.46
C ALA A 138 -2.52 0.22 10.11
N ARG A 139 -3.16 0.99 9.21
CA ARG A 139 -4.51 0.71 8.72
C ARG A 139 -4.52 -0.51 7.80
N LEU A 140 -3.53 -0.68 6.93
CA LEU A 140 -3.39 -1.88 6.10
C LEU A 140 -3.16 -3.13 6.94
N LEU A 141 -2.33 -3.06 7.97
CA LEU A 141 -2.13 -4.16 8.90
C LEU A 141 -3.43 -4.52 9.64
N SER A 142 -4.22 -3.52 10.01
CA SER A 142 -5.53 -3.72 10.65
C SER A 142 -6.51 -4.42 9.70
N LEU A 143 -6.61 -3.96 8.45
CA LEU A 143 -7.41 -4.62 7.41
C LEU A 143 -6.94 -6.05 7.15
N THR A 144 -5.63 -6.29 7.08
CA THR A 144 -5.05 -7.63 6.88
C THR A 144 -5.49 -8.60 7.97
N LYS A 145 -5.52 -8.14 9.23
CA LYS A 145 -6.03 -8.93 10.36
C LYS A 145 -7.52 -9.21 10.24
N LEU A 146 -8.31 -8.25 9.76
CA LEU A 146 -9.74 -8.44 9.51
C LEU A 146 -9.97 -9.47 8.41
N VAL A 147 -9.25 -9.39 7.30
CA VAL A 147 -9.31 -10.39 6.21
C VAL A 147 -8.90 -11.78 6.69
N GLN A 148 -7.86 -11.88 7.54
CA GLN A 148 -7.50 -13.16 8.17
C GLN A 148 -8.64 -13.69 9.07
N SER A 149 -9.29 -12.81 9.84
CA SER A 149 -10.44 -13.19 10.66
C SER A 149 -11.62 -13.67 9.80
N ASP A 150 -11.88 -13.01 8.67
CA ASP A 150 -12.92 -13.41 7.72
C ASP A 150 -12.60 -14.79 7.11
N HIS A 151 -11.34 -15.02 6.74
CA HIS A 151 -10.84 -16.32 6.25
C HIS A 151 -11.05 -17.43 7.31
N ASP A 152 -10.68 -17.19 8.56
CA ASP A 152 -10.82 -18.17 9.64
C ASP A 152 -12.30 -18.44 9.98
N ALA A 153 -13.16 -17.43 9.86
CA ALA A 153 -14.61 -17.59 9.96
C ALA A 153 -15.17 -18.47 8.84
N MET A 154 -14.69 -18.32 7.60
CA MET A 154 -15.06 -19.22 6.48
C MET A 154 -14.55 -20.65 6.65
N ALA A 155 -13.38 -20.83 7.27
CA ALA A 155 -12.89 -22.15 7.64
C ALA A 155 -13.81 -22.81 8.68
N THR A 156 -14.29 -22.05 9.67
CA THR A 156 -15.28 -22.54 10.65
C THR A 156 -16.63 -22.85 9.98
N ALA A 157 -17.08 -22.02 9.05
CA ALA A 157 -18.30 -22.25 8.25
C ALA A 157 -18.26 -23.57 7.45
N SER A 158 -17.07 -24.04 7.06
CA SER A 158 -16.92 -25.33 6.39
C SER A 158 -17.42 -26.51 7.23
N VAL A 159 -17.32 -26.41 8.55
CA VAL A 159 -17.82 -27.42 9.49
C VAL A 159 -19.35 -27.43 9.48
N LEU A 160 -19.99 -26.25 9.46
CA LEU A 160 -21.45 -26.13 9.38
C LEU A 160 -21.98 -26.70 8.06
N VAL A 161 -21.32 -26.40 6.94
CA VAL A 161 -21.64 -26.97 5.62
C VAL A 161 -21.57 -28.50 5.67
N ALA A 162 -20.47 -29.06 6.19
CA ALA A 162 -20.29 -30.51 6.26
C ALA A 162 -21.31 -31.22 7.18
N GLN A 163 -21.81 -30.52 8.21
CA GLN A 163 -22.81 -31.07 9.14
C GLN A 163 -24.23 -31.04 8.59
N ASN A 164 -24.58 -30.03 7.79
CA ASN A 164 -25.96 -29.79 7.37
C ASN A 164 -26.24 -30.23 5.92
N ILE A 165 -25.21 -30.45 5.11
CA ILE A 165 -25.33 -30.90 3.72
C ILE A 165 -24.69 -32.28 3.59
N PRO A 166 -25.45 -33.33 3.22
CA PRO A 166 -24.89 -34.63 2.85
C PRO A 166 -23.81 -34.47 1.77
N ASP A 167 -22.63 -35.04 1.99
CA ASP A 167 -21.46 -34.87 1.13
C ASP A 167 -21.01 -33.41 0.91
N GLY A 168 -21.43 -32.47 1.77
CA GLY A 168 -21.17 -31.04 1.63
C GLY A 168 -19.68 -30.70 1.48
N ALA A 169 -18.80 -31.41 2.19
CA ALA A 169 -17.35 -31.25 2.04
C ALA A 169 -16.83 -31.66 0.65
N VAL A 170 -17.41 -32.71 0.06
CA VAL A 170 -17.05 -33.18 -1.29
C VAL A 170 -17.58 -32.22 -2.34
N ILE A 171 -18.83 -31.75 -2.18
CA ILE A 171 -19.45 -30.76 -3.07
C ILE A 171 -18.64 -29.46 -3.06
N SER A 172 -18.36 -28.88 -1.88
CA SER A 172 -17.57 -27.65 -1.78
C SER A 172 -16.18 -27.81 -2.39
N LYS A 173 -15.50 -28.94 -2.18
CA LYS A 173 -14.20 -29.20 -2.79
C LYS A 173 -14.28 -29.29 -4.32
N THR A 174 -15.33 -29.91 -4.85
CA THR A 174 -15.55 -30.00 -6.31
C THR A 174 -15.83 -28.62 -6.90
N MET A 175 -16.64 -27.81 -6.23
CA MET A 175 -16.88 -26.41 -6.63
C MET A 175 -15.60 -25.58 -6.62
N THR A 176 -14.70 -25.76 -5.65
CA THR A 176 -13.37 -25.09 -5.66
C THR A 176 -12.54 -25.51 -6.87
N VAL A 177 -12.60 -26.78 -7.28
CA VAL A 177 -11.94 -27.26 -8.51
C VAL A 177 -12.58 -26.65 -9.76
N ASP A 178 -13.91 -26.55 -9.80
CA ASP A 178 -14.66 -25.97 -10.92
C ASP A 178 -14.45 -24.46 -11.07
N LEU A 179 -14.22 -23.74 -9.97
CA LEU A 179 -13.75 -22.34 -9.98
C LEU A 179 -12.41 -22.25 -10.72
N GLY A 180 -11.41 -23.01 -10.26
CA GLY A 180 -10.03 -22.84 -10.72
C GLY A 180 -9.46 -21.46 -10.38
N ASN A 181 -8.32 -21.11 -11.00
CA ASN A 181 -7.56 -19.90 -10.67
C ASN A 181 -7.99 -18.65 -11.47
N ASP A 182 -8.76 -18.81 -12.55
CA ASP A 182 -9.13 -17.74 -13.50
C ASP A 182 -10.65 -17.69 -13.70
N PHE A 183 -11.41 -17.69 -12.59
CA PHE A 183 -12.86 -17.69 -12.62
C PHE A 183 -13.48 -16.30 -12.75
N LEU A 184 -12.69 -15.25 -12.54
CA LEU A 184 -13.13 -13.87 -12.61
C LEU A 184 -12.86 -13.29 -14.01
N ASP A 185 -13.80 -12.49 -14.48
CA ASP A 185 -13.59 -11.50 -15.53
C ASP A 185 -13.39 -10.15 -14.85
N ILE A 186 -12.19 -9.60 -14.98
CA ILE A 186 -11.72 -8.43 -14.22
C ILE A 186 -11.44 -7.31 -15.21
N VAL A 187 -12.13 -6.19 -15.04
CA VAL A 187 -11.86 -4.94 -15.77
C VAL A 187 -11.44 -3.89 -14.75
N PRO A 188 -10.14 -3.59 -14.62
CA PRO A 188 -9.66 -2.49 -13.78
C PRO A 188 -10.20 -1.16 -14.29
N ASN A 189 -10.69 -0.32 -13.37
CA ASN A 189 -11.18 1.05 -13.66
C ASN A 189 -10.37 2.07 -12.84
N GLY A 190 -9.06 1.84 -12.72
CA GLY A 190 -8.17 2.50 -11.78
C GLY A 190 -7.66 1.56 -10.68
N PRO A 191 -6.84 2.03 -9.74
CA PRO A 191 -6.22 1.17 -8.73
C PRO A 191 -7.17 0.83 -7.57
N CYS A 192 -8.21 1.64 -7.37
CA CYS A 192 -9.21 1.48 -6.30
C CYS A 192 -10.61 1.12 -6.78
N MET A 193 -10.78 0.98 -8.09
CA MET A 193 -12.05 0.61 -8.69
C MET A 193 -11.86 -0.51 -9.70
N VAL A 194 -12.79 -1.46 -9.69
CA VAL A 194 -12.76 -2.62 -10.57
C VAL A 194 -14.18 -3.05 -10.88
N SER A 195 -14.42 -3.50 -12.11
CA SER A 195 -15.60 -4.28 -12.46
C SER A 195 -15.21 -5.75 -12.45
N VAL A 196 -15.93 -6.54 -11.65
CA VAL A 196 -15.66 -7.97 -11.50
C VAL A 196 -16.93 -8.75 -11.76
N ASN A 197 -16.84 -9.75 -12.62
CA ASN A 197 -17.88 -10.75 -12.84
C ASN A 197 -17.29 -12.14 -12.67
N ILE A 198 -18.12 -13.12 -12.31
CA ILE A 198 -17.73 -14.53 -12.43
C ILE A 198 -18.04 -14.96 -13.86
N ARG A 199 -17.06 -15.56 -14.55
CA ARG A 199 -17.22 -16.02 -15.94
C ARG A 199 -18.43 -16.95 -16.04
N SER A 200 -19.28 -16.73 -17.05
CA SER A 200 -20.57 -17.42 -17.15
C SER A 200 -20.44 -18.94 -17.22
N ASN A 201 -19.43 -19.46 -17.92
CA ASN A 201 -19.15 -20.91 -17.97
C ASN A 201 -18.75 -21.49 -16.61
N VAL A 202 -18.08 -20.70 -15.76
CA VAL A 202 -17.76 -21.11 -14.38
C VAL A 202 -19.02 -21.07 -13.52
N MET A 203 -19.80 -19.99 -13.61
CA MET A 203 -21.06 -19.87 -12.86
C MET A 203 -22.04 -21.02 -13.15
N ILE A 204 -22.16 -21.44 -14.42
CA ILE A 204 -22.99 -22.59 -14.82
C ILE A 204 -22.50 -23.87 -14.12
N LYS A 205 -21.20 -24.18 -14.22
CA LYS A 205 -20.61 -25.36 -13.56
C LYS A 205 -20.83 -25.34 -12.05
N LEU A 206 -20.60 -24.19 -11.40
CA LEU A 206 -20.81 -24.06 -9.96
C LEU A 206 -22.27 -24.29 -9.57
N THR A 207 -23.21 -23.79 -10.37
CA THR A 207 -24.64 -24.02 -10.16
C THR A 207 -25.01 -25.48 -10.32
N GLU A 208 -24.47 -26.15 -11.35
CA GLU A 208 -24.66 -27.59 -11.58
C GLU A 208 -24.10 -28.43 -10.43
N THR A 209 -22.87 -28.12 -9.97
CA THR A 209 -22.20 -28.83 -8.88
C THR A 209 -22.88 -28.58 -7.53
N ALA A 210 -23.37 -27.36 -7.27
CA ALA A 210 -24.09 -27.03 -6.04
C ALA A 210 -25.45 -27.75 -5.95
N GLY A 211 -26.08 -28.02 -7.09
CA GLY A 211 -27.34 -28.77 -7.16
C GLY A 211 -28.45 -28.16 -6.31
N ALA A 212 -28.90 -28.89 -5.28
CA ALA A 212 -29.97 -28.46 -4.38
C ALA A 212 -29.53 -27.46 -3.30
N HIS A 213 -28.24 -27.07 -3.27
CA HIS A 213 -27.64 -26.23 -2.24
C HIS A 213 -27.07 -24.92 -2.82
N PRO A 214 -27.91 -24.04 -3.40
CA PRO A 214 -27.45 -22.81 -4.02
C PRO A 214 -26.75 -21.84 -3.04
N GLU A 215 -26.98 -21.98 -1.73
CA GLU A 215 -26.25 -21.26 -0.68
C GLU A 215 -24.74 -21.54 -0.68
N LEU A 216 -24.29 -22.65 -1.28
CA LEU A 216 -22.87 -22.97 -1.41
C LEU A 216 -22.13 -22.05 -2.40
N LEU A 217 -22.82 -21.44 -3.37
CA LEU A 217 -22.18 -20.57 -4.36
C LEU A 217 -21.45 -19.39 -3.69
N PRO A 218 -22.14 -18.50 -2.95
CA PRO A 218 -21.47 -17.38 -2.30
C PRO A 218 -20.43 -17.88 -1.28
N TYR A 219 -20.68 -18.98 -0.57
CA TYR A 219 -19.72 -19.55 0.38
C TYR A 219 -18.39 -19.96 -0.28
N VAL A 220 -18.44 -20.78 -1.33
CA VAL A 220 -17.24 -21.31 -1.98
C VAL A 220 -16.47 -20.19 -2.69
N VAL A 221 -17.17 -19.26 -3.34
CA VAL A 221 -16.54 -18.11 -3.99
C VAL A 221 -15.86 -17.21 -2.95
N THR A 222 -16.53 -16.85 -1.85
CA THR A 222 -15.93 -16.03 -0.78
C THR A 222 -14.68 -16.69 -0.21
N ARG A 223 -14.74 -17.99 0.06
CA ARG A 223 -13.60 -18.73 0.60
C ARG A 223 -12.39 -18.66 -0.34
N GLN A 224 -12.59 -18.96 -1.63
CA GLN A 224 -11.51 -18.89 -2.62
C GLN A 224 -10.92 -17.48 -2.75
N LEU A 225 -11.76 -16.46 -2.66
CA LEU A 225 -11.32 -15.06 -2.69
C LEU A 225 -10.49 -14.69 -1.45
N LEU A 226 -10.91 -15.13 -0.27
CA LEU A 226 -10.18 -14.89 0.99
C LEU A 226 -8.83 -15.61 1.03
N ASP A 227 -8.76 -16.85 0.52
CA ASP A 227 -7.50 -17.61 0.41
C ASP A 227 -6.47 -16.82 -0.42
N ASN A 228 -6.90 -16.23 -1.54
CA ASN A 228 -6.06 -15.38 -2.38
C ASN A 228 -5.68 -14.07 -1.67
N ALA A 229 -6.64 -13.42 -1.01
CA ALA A 229 -6.43 -12.15 -0.33
C ALA A 229 -5.42 -12.23 0.82
N VAL A 230 -5.45 -13.30 1.61
CA VAL A 230 -4.47 -13.53 2.69
C VAL A 230 -3.05 -13.62 2.12
N ALA A 231 -2.87 -14.33 1.01
CA ALA A 231 -1.56 -14.46 0.37
C ALA A 231 -1.04 -13.13 -0.20
N ASP A 232 -1.92 -12.29 -0.75
CA ASP A 232 -1.54 -11.03 -1.38
C ASP A 232 -1.37 -9.87 -0.38
N ASN A 233 -2.13 -9.85 0.72
CA ASN A 233 -1.99 -8.85 1.79
C ASN A 233 -0.58 -8.85 2.40
N ALA A 234 0.08 -10.01 2.49
CA ALA A 234 1.46 -10.10 2.97
C ALA A 234 2.44 -9.33 2.07
N LYS A 235 2.23 -9.34 0.74
CA LYS A 235 3.07 -8.61 -0.21
C LYS A 235 2.87 -7.10 -0.07
N ALA A 236 1.62 -6.67 0.10
CA ALA A 236 1.27 -5.26 0.30
C ALA A 236 1.95 -4.67 1.56
N GLY A 237 1.93 -5.41 2.67
CA GLY A 237 2.61 -5.01 3.91
C GLY A 237 4.13 -4.86 3.75
N ILE A 238 4.78 -5.75 2.99
CA ILE A 238 6.22 -5.65 2.68
C ILE A 238 6.50 -4.39 1.84
N ALA A 239 5.68 -4.11 0.83
CA ALA A 239 5.86 -2.94 -0.03
C ALA A 239 5.76 -1.63 0.77
N LEU A 240 4.75 -1.48 1.63
CA LEU A 240 4.62 -0.30 2.50
C LEU A 240 5.77 -0.17 3.50
N SER A 241 6.21 -1.29 4.08
CA SER A 241 7.37 -1.31 4.98
C SER A 241 8.64 -0.80 4.30
N ASN A 242 8.84 -1.10 3.01
CA ASN A 242 9.98 -0.61 2.24
C ASN A 242 9.90 0.90 1.96
N VAL A 243 8.70 1.44 1.69
CA VAL A 243 8.50 2.89 1.57
C VAL A 243 8.78 3.58 2.91
N ARG A 244 8.27 3.04 4.01
CA ARG A 244 8.55 3.57 5.35
C ARG A 244 10.04 3.54 5.70
N ALA A 245 10.75 2.47 5.33
CA ALA A 245 12.19 2.37 5.52
C ALA A 245 12.96 3.46 4.75
N THR A 246 12.46 3.87 3.57
CA THR A 246 13.01 5.00 2.81
C THR A 246 12.90 6.29 3.62
N TRP A 247 11.75 6.58 4.22
CA TRP A 247 11.57 7.79 5.02
C TRP A 247 12.39 7.77 6.32
N ALA A 248 12.42 6.64 7.02
CA ALA A 248 13.25 6.50 8.22
C ALA A 248 14.75 6.68 7.92
N LEU A 249 15.23 6.20 6.76
CA LEU A 249 16.59 6.45 6.30
C LEU A 249 16.83 7.96 6.11
N MET A 250 15.89 8.65 5.46
CA MET A 250 16.01 10.09 5.22
C MET A 250 16.04 10.91 6.50
N GLU A 251 15.17 10.59 7.47
CA GLU A 251 15.21 11.22 8.79
C GLU A 251 16.59 11.08 9.45
N GLY A 252 17.17 9.87 9.40
CA GLY A 252 18.51 9.60 9.94
C GLY A 252 19.60 10.40 9.26
N LEU A 253 19.66 10.37 7.92
CA LEU A 253 20.68 11.09 7.14
C LEU A 253 20.64 12.61 7.38
N ILE A 254 19.44 13.20 7.46
CA ILE A 254 19.27 14.64 7.72
C ILE A 254 19.66 14.96 9.16
N HIS A 255 19.23 14.14 10.12
CA HIS A 255 19.58 14.32 11.52
C HIS A 255 21.09 14.27 11.75
N ASP A 256 21.77 13.30 11.16
CA ASP A 256 23.23 13.16 11.25
C ASP A 256 23.94 14.38 10.64
N THR A 257 23.47 14.87 9.48
CA THR A 257 24.03 16.08 8.85
C THR A 257 23.84 17.32 9.74
N ILE A 258 22.68 17.47 10.39
CA ILE A 258 22.43 18.57 11.33
C ILE A 258 23.37 18.48 12.55
N ASN A 259 23.58 17.27 13.08
CA ASN A 259 24.47 17.04 14.22
C ASN A 259 25.92 17.37 13.85
N ASP A 260 26.37 16.92 12.68
CA ASP A 260 27.72 17.20 12.17
C ASP A 260 27.92 18.71 12.02
N LEU A 261 26.97 19.42 11.41
CA LEU A 261 27.03 20.89 11.30
C LEU A 261 27.03 21.59 12.65
N SER A 262 26.27 21.09 13.62
CA SER A 262 26.18 21.69 14.96
C SER A 262 27.47 21.52 15.76
N ALA A 263 28.22 20.43 15.53
CA ALA A 263 29.50 20.16 16.17
C ALA A 263 30.72 20.68 15.38
N ALA A 264 30.51 21.04 14.10
CA ALA A 264 31.57 21.46 13.18
C ALA A 264 32.25 22.75 13.61
N SER A 265 33.57 22.80 13.40
CA SER A 265 34.27 24.08 13.34
C SER A 265 33.88 24.83 12.07
N ASP A 266 34.11 26.14 12.04
CA ASP A 266 33.76 27.00 10.90
C ASP A 266 34.38 26.52 9.56
N THR A 267 35.55 25.88 9.61
CA THR A 267 36.23 25.31 8.41
C THR A 267 35.67 23.97 7.95
N ASP A 268 34.91 23.26 8.80
CA ASP A 268 34.37 21.93 8.49
C ASP A 268 32.96 21.98 7.89
N VAL A 269 32.27 23.12 8.00
CA VAL A 269 30.89 23.31 7.48
C VAL A 269 30.81 23.04 5.98
N LEU A 270 31.68 23.66 5.16
CA LEU A 270 31.63 23.49 3.71
C LEU A 270 31.91 22.04 3.26
N PRO A 271 32.93 21.33 3.80
CA PRO A 271 33.09 19.90 3.57
C PRO A 271 31.84 19.06 3.87
N ILE A 272 31.16 19.30 5.00
CA ILE A 272 29.93 18.58 5.38
C ILE A 272 28.82 18.83 4.36
N LEU A 273 28.58 20.09 3.97
CA LEU A 273 27.57 20.45 2.97
C LEU A 273 27.86 19.83 1.60
N ARG A 274 29.13 19.71 1.22
CA ARG A 274 29.52 19.04 -0.03
C ARG A 274 29.31 17.53 0.02
N GLN A 275 29.57 16.89 1.16
CA GLN A 275 29.33 15.45 1.36
C GLN A 275 27.84 15.07 1.32
N ALA A 276 26.96 16.01 1.64
CA ALA A 276 25.52 15.86 1.45
C ALA A 276 25.11 15.76 -0.04
N GLU A 277 25.96 16.23 -0.97
CA GLU A 277 25.79 16.11 -2.43
C GLU A 277 24.40 16.57 -2.92
N PHE A 278 23.96 17.77 -2.51
CA PHE A 278 22.61 18.27 -2.79
C PHE A 278 22.20 18.23 -4.26
N ALA A 279 23.11 18.51 -5.21
CA ALA A 279 22.82 18.43 -6.63
C ALA A 279 22.50 16.99 -7.09
N ALA A 280 23.32 16.01 -6.72
CA ALA A 280 23.07 14.61 -7.06
C ALA A 280 21.82 14.07 -6.35
N ALA A 281 21.59 14.49 -5.10
CA ALA A 281 20.39 14.14 -4.36
C ALA A 281 19.12 14.73 -5.00
N ARG A 282 19.17 15.96 -5.53
CA ARG A 282 18.07 16.60 -6.27
C ARG A 282 17.68 15.77 -7.49
N ASP A 283 18.65 15.34 -8.29
CA ASP A 283 18.40 14.50 -9.47
C ASP A 283 17.66 13.18 -9.09
N VAL A 284 18.00 12.57 -7.95
CA VAL A 284 17.32 11.38 -7.45
C VAL A 284 15.88 11.70 -7.06
N TRP A 285 15.65 12.78 -6.30
CA TRP A 285 14.31 13.17 -5.87
C TRP A 285 13.41 13.61 -7.02
N GLU A 286 13.94 14.29 -8.03
CA GLU A 286 13.22 14.61 -9.27
C GLU A 286 12.74 13.35 -9.99
N ARG A 287 13.61 12.33 -10.11
CA ARG A 287 13.24 11.05 -10.73
C ARG A 287 12.20 10.30 -9.91
N LEU A 288 12.34 10.27 -8.58
CA LEU A 288 11.36 9.65 -7.70
C LEU A 288 10.01 10.38 -7.74
N SER A 289 10.02 11.71 -7.83
CA SER A 289 8.82 12.53 -8.01
C SER A 289 8.14 12.23 -9.34
N ALA A 290 8.89 12.10 -10.44
CA ALA A 290 8.33 11.72 -11.73
C ALA A 290 7.71 10.32 -11.73
N VAL A 291 8.35 9.35 -11.05
CA VAL A 291 7.76 8.02 -10.83
C VAL A 291 6.47 8.15 -10.03
N ALA A 292 6.47 8.89 -8.93
CA ALA A 292 5.29 9.09 -8.10
C ALA A 292 4.13 9.76 -8.87
N GLN A 293 4.41 10.77 -9.70
CA GLN A 293 3.43 11.42 -10.57
C GLN A 293 2.80 10.41 -11.54
N SER A 294 3.63 9.57 -12.18
CA SER A 294 3.13 8.54 -13.11
C SER A 294 2.18 7.54 -12.44
N LEU A 295 2.37 7.27 -11.14
CA LEU A 295 1.49 6.40 -10.37
C LEU A 295 0.14 7.05 -10.03
N THR A 296 0.08 8.38 -9.94
CA THR A 296 -1.17 9.13 -9.69
C THR A 296 -1.94 9.46 -10.96
N GLU A 297 -1.28 9.48 -12.12
CA GLU A 297 -1.89 9.75 -13.43
C GLU A 297 -2.42 8.48 -14.12
N SER A 298 -2.07 7.30 -13.59
CA SER A 298 -2.55 6.01 -14.10
C SER A 298 -3.96 5.65 -13.61
N ASP A 299 -4.64 6.58 -12.94
CA ASP A 299 -5.98 6.49 -12.35
C ASP A 299 -7.04 7.13 -13.27
#